data_AF-A0A6V7JQ23-F1
#
_entry.id   AF-A0A6V7JQ23-F1
#
_cell.length_a   1.000
_cell.length_b   1.000
_cell.length_c   1.000
_cell.angle_alpha   90.00
_cell.angle_beta   90.00
_cell.angle_gamma   90.00
#
_symmetry.space_group_name_H-M   'P 1'
#
loop_
_entity.id
_entity.type
_entity.pdbx_description
1 polymer ?
#
loop_
_entity_poly.entity_id
_entity_poly.type
_entity_poly.pdbx_seq_one_letter_code
_entity_poly.pdbx_strand_id
1 'polypeptide(L)'
;GVVLIDPEYVKGRKVFGHVLAAFRYGREDLDVLGLTFRKDLYLASEQIYPMPEAHANRQLTRLQERLLKKLGPNAFPFYFELPPHCPASVTLQPAPGDTGKPCGVDYELKTFVAETHEDRIHK
;
A
#
# COMPACT_ATOMS: atom_id res chain seq x y z
N GLY A 1 -3.53 -2.81 -9.81
CA GLY A 1 -4.72 -3.67 -9.72
C GLY A 1 -5.96 -2.86 -10.05
N VAL A 2 -7.09 -3.20 -9.42
CA VAL A 2 -8.37 -2.47 -9.49
C VAL A 2 -8.95 -2.38 -8.08
N VAL A 3 -9.53 -1.23 -7.72
CA VAL A 3 -10.29 -1.02 -6.49
C VAL A 3 -11.76 -0.88 -6.85
N LEU A 4 -12.65 -1.57 -6.13
CA LEU A 4 -14.09 -1.38 -6.23
C LEU A 4 -14.52 -0.38 -5.16
N ILE A 5 -15.21 0.69 -5.58
CA ILE A 5 -15.56 1.80 -4.71
C ILE A 5 -17.07 1.84 -4.52
N ASP A 6 -17.51 1.99 -3.27
CA ASP A 6 -18.89 2.33 -2.96
C ASP A 6 -19.06 3.86 -2.91
N PRO A 7 -19.79 4.48 -3.87
CA PRO A 7 -20.01 5.92 -3.90
C PRO A 7 -20.74 6.44 -2.65
N GLU A 8 -21.62 5.64 -2.04
CA GLU A 8 -22.37 6.01 -0.84
C GLU A 8 -21.47 6.07 0.40
N TYR A 9 -20.43 5.24 0.43
CA TYR A 9 -19.42 5.27 1.49
C TYR A 9 -18.44 6.44 1.31
N VAL A 10 -17.97 6.66 0.07
CA VAL A 10 -16.92 7.67 -0.19
C VAL A 10 -17.46 9.10 -0.05
N LYS A 11 -18.72 9.37 -0.41
CA LYS A 11 -19.41 10.67 -0.20
C LYS A 11 -18.59 11.88 -0.66
N GLY A 12 -17.99 11.80 -1.85
CA GLY A 12 -17.19 12.89 -2.44
C GLY A 12 -15.74 13.01 -1.92
N ARG A 13 -15.33 12.14 -0.99
CA ARG A 13 -13.91 12.01 -0.60
C ARG A 13 -13.10 11.31 -1.69
N LYS A 14 -11.80 11.22 -1.46
CA LYS A 14 -10.85 10.62 -2.40
C LYS A 14 -10.42 9.25 -1.90
N VAL A 15 -10.08 8.37 -2.83
CA VAL A 15 -9.46 7.07 -2.54
C VAL A 15 -8.01 7.11 -3.01
N PHE A 16 -7.10 6.74 -2.12
CA PHE A 16 -5.67 6.67 -2.39
C PHE A 16 -5.19 5.24 -2.31
N GLY A 17 -4.20 4.91 -3.15
CA GLY A 17 -3.39 3.71 -3.04
C GLY A 17 -2.02 4.08 -2.49
N HIS A 18 -1.44 3.18 -1.71
CA HIS A 18 -0.19 3.41 -1.02
C HIS A 18 0.65 2.14 -1.05
N VAL A 19 1.85 2.22 -1.61
CA VAL A 19 2.85 1.14 -1.57
C VAL A 19 4.00 1.59 -0.70
N LEU A 20 4.21 0.86 0.38
CA LEU A 20 5.31 1.09 1.32
C LEU A 20 6.21 -0.14 1.33
N ALA A 21 7.51 0.05 1.11
CA ALA A 21 8.53 -0.91 1.47
C ALA A 21 9.14 -0.48 2.78
N ALA A 22 9.15 -1.35 3.79
CA ALA A 22 9.76 -1.05 5.08
C ALA A 22 10.69 -2.19 5.52
N PHE A 23 11.81 -1.82 6.13
CA PHE A 23 12.59 -2.73 6.96
C PHE A 23 12.08 -2.65 8.39
N ARG A 24 11.81 -3.80 9.01
CA ARG A 24 11.35 -3.90 10.40
C ARG A 24 12.26 -4.79 11.22
N TYR A 25 12.53 -4.33 12.44
CA TYR A 25 13.26 -5.01 13.49
C TYR A 25 12.68 -4.62 14.87
N GLY A 26 12.53 -5.57 15.80
CA GLY A 26 12.05 -5.29 17.16
C GLY A 26 10.55 -5.59 17.41
N ARG A 27 10.08 -5.38 18.64
CA ARG A 27 8.73 -5.77 19.14
C ARG A 27 7.69 -4.66 18.97
N GLU A 28 6.59 -4.88 18.25
CA GLU A 28 5.49 -3.90 18.11
C GLU A 28 4.85 -3.43 19.44
N ASP A 29 5.13 -4.08 20.57
CA ASP A 29 4.28 -4.05 21.78
C ASP A 29 4.98 -3.52 23.08
N LEU A 30 6.23 -3.04 23.05
CA LEU A 30 6.99 -2.69 24.30
C LEU A 30 7.64 -1.31 24.32
N ASP A 31 6.92 -0.33 24.88
CA ASP A 31 7.35 1.05 25.13
C ASP A 31 8.07 1.27 26.47
N VAL A 32 8.85 0.30 26.97
CA VAL A 32 9.48 0.48 28.30
C VAL A 32 10.99 0.23 28.35
N LEU A 33 11.65 -0.33 27.32
CA LEU A 33 13.13 -0.31 27.13
C LEU A 33 13.66 -1.04 25.85
N GLY A 34 12.81 -1.45 24.90
CA GLY A 34 13.17 -2.35 23.78
C GLY A 34 13.02 -1.73 22.39
N LEU A 35 14.14 -1.59 21.67
CA LEU A 35 14.25 -0.88 20.38
C LEU A 35 13.37 -1.51 19.29
N THR A 36 12.27 -0.86 18.93
CA THR A 36 11.61 -1.03 17.64
C THR A 36 12.31 -0.16 16.62
N PHE A 37 12.81 -0.79 15.56
CA PHE A 37 13.38 -0.09 14.43
C PHE A 37 12.56 -0.41 13.19
N ARG A 38 11.97 0.65 12.65
CA ARG A 38 11.33 0.61 11.34
C ARG A 38 11.97 1.68 10.48
N LYS A 39 12.43 1.29 9.29
CA LYS A 39 12.93 2.21 8.29
C LYS A 39 12.12 2.04 7.02
N ASP A 40 11.44 3.11 6.63
CA ASP A 40 10.76 3.17 5.34
C ASP A 40 11.84 3.27 4.24
N LEU A 41 11.83 2.32 3.30
CA LEU A 41 12.82 2.18 2.23
C LEU A 41 12.31 2.79 0.92
N TYR A 42 11.01 2.65 0.68
CA TYR A 42 10.34 3.20 -0.48
C TYR A 42 8.90 3.55 -0.13
N LEU A 43 8.42 4.65 -0.66
CA LEU A 43 7.05 5.08 -0.49
C LEU A 43 6.50 5.68 -1.77
N ALA A 44 5.37 5.14 -2.24
CA ALA A 44 4.55 5.74 -3.27
C ALA A 44 3.11 5.84 -2.80
N SER A 45 2.48 6.98 -3.10
CA SER A 45 1.09 7.26 -2.73
C SER A 45 0.42 7.99 -3.90
N GLU A 46 -0.63 7.41 -4.44
CA GLU A 46 -1.31 7.87 -5.65
C GLU A 46 -2.82 7.95 -5.42
N GLN A 47 -3.46 8.97 -6.01
CA GLN A 47 -4.92 9.08 -6.00
C GLN A 47 -5.52 8.13 -7.04
N ILE A 48 -6.41 7.24 -6.60
CA ILE A 48 -7.12 6.27 -7.45
C ILE A 48 -8.49 6.82 -7.85
N TYR A 49 -9.20 7.47 -6.91
CA TYR A 49 -10.51 8.06 -7.14
C TYR A 49 -10.63 9.45 -6.49
N PRO A 50 -11.23 10.43 -7.17
CA PRO A 50 -11.54 10.42 -8.60
C PRO A 50 -10.24 10.24 -9.41
N MET A 51 -10.33 9.61 -10.59
CA MET A 51 -9.13 9.31 -11.38
C MET A 51 -8.46 10.62 -11.85
N PRO A 52 -7.18 10.87 -11.52
CA PRO A 52 -6.46 12.05 -12.01
C PRO A 52 -6.28 12.01 -13.54
N GLU A 53 -6.35 13.17 -14.20
CA GLU A 53 -6.19 13.27 -15.66
C GLU A 53 -4.85 12.70 -16.16
N ALA A 54 -3.78 12.86 -15.38
CA ALA A 54 -2.46 12.30 -15.68
C ALA A 54 -2.49 10.76 -15.89
N HIS A 55 -3.46 10.07 -15.27
CA HIS A 55 -3.62 8.63 -15.36
C HIS A 55 -4.67 8.20 -16.39
N ALA A 56 -5.44 9.13 -16.96
CA ALA A 56 -6.54 8.83 -17.90
C ALA A 56 -6.05 8.19 -19.21
N ASN A 57 -4.86 8.58 -19.68
CA ASN A 57 -4.27 8.06 -20.92
C ASN A 57 -3.40 6.81 -20.71
N ARG A 58 -3.32 6.29 -19.48
CA ARG A 58 -2.49 5.13 -19.18
C ARG A 58 -3.09 3.87 -19.80
N GLN A 59 -2.27 3.14 -20.56
CA GLN A 59 -2.69 1.85 -21.10
C GLN A 59 -2.98 0.86 -19.97
N LEU A 60 -4.15 0.24 -20.04
CA LEU A 60 -4.58 -0.75 -19.07
C LEU A 60 -3.93 -2.10 -19.35
N THR A 61 -3.65 -2.84 -18.28
CA THR A 61 -3.25 -4.24 -18.41
C THR A 61 -4.47 -5.10 -18.77
N ARG A 62 -4.22 -6.23 -19.46
CA ARG A 62 -5.29 -7.20 -19.80
C ARG A 62 -6.09 -7.68 -18.58
N LEU A 63 -5.44 -7.75 -17.41
CA LEU A 63 -6.11 -8.09 -16.14
C LEU A 63 -7.08 -6.98 -15.72
N GLN A 64 -6.62 -5.72 -15.74
CA GLN A 64 -7.47 -4.57 -15.40
C GLN A 64 -8.67 -4.49 -16.33
N GLU A 65 -8.50 -4.61 -17.64
CA GLU A 65 -9.62 -4.59 -18.59
C GLU A 65 -10.69 -5.64 -18.27
N ARG A 66 -10.28 -6.88 -17.95
CA ARG A 66 -11.20 -7.96 -17.57
C ARG A 66 -11.92 -7.67 -16.26
N LEU A 67 -11.20 -7.14 -15.27
CA LEU A 67 -11.79 -6.80 -13.97
C LEU A 67 -12.76 -5.64 -14.08
N LEU A 68 -12.44 -4.59 -14.84
CA LEU A 68 -13.33 -3.45 -15.06
C LEU A 68 -14.64 -3.90 -15.74
N LYS A 69 -14.54 -4.75 -16.77
CA LYS A 69 -15.73 -5.34 -17.43
C LYS A 69 -16.56 -6.19 -16.49
N LYS A 70 -15.94 -6.91 -15.56
CA LYS A 70 -16.63 -7.82 -14.62
C LYS A 70 -17.24 -7.10 -13.41
N LEU A 71 -16.55 -6.10 -12.89
CA LEU A 71 -16.90 -5.41 -11.64
C LEU A 71 -17.78 -4.17 -11.85
N GLY A 72 -17.88 -3.69 -13.09
CA GLY A 72 -18.77 -2.60 -13.45
C GLY A 72 -18.17 -1.19 -13.28
N PRO A 73 -19.01 -0.13 -13.32
CA PRO A 73 -18.56 1.26 -13.45
C PRO A 73 -17.86 1.81 -12.21
N ASN A 74 -18.06 1.18 -11.05
CA ASN A 74 -17.47 1.59 -9.78
C ASN A 74 -16.07 0.99 -9.54
N ALA A 75 -15.51 0.31 -10.53
CA ALA A 75 -14.19 -0.28 -10.48
C ALA A 75 -13.16 0.67 -11.09
N PHE A 76 -12.10 0.98 -10.34
CA PHE A 76 -11.08 1.95 -10.73
C PHE A 76 -9.69 1.31 -10.75
N PRO A 77 -8.97 1.36 -11.88
CA PRO A 77 -7.63 0.78 -11.97
C PRO A 77 -6.61 1.63 -11.24
N PHE A 78 -5.60 0.97 -10.68
CA PHE A 78 -4.41 1.61 -10.13
C PHE A 78 -3.15 0.86 -10.56
N TYR A 79 -2.01 1.54 -10.51
CA TYR A 79 -0.72 0.99 -10.88
C TYR A 79 0.39 1.63 -10.04
N PHE A 80 1.39 0.85 -9.66
CA PHE A 80 2.61 1.32 -9.03
C PHE A 80 3.81 0.69 -9.73
N GLU A 81 4.82 1.51 -10.05
CA GLU A 81 6.12 1.05 -10.53
C GLU A 81 7.12 1.13 -9.40
N LEU A 82 7.64 -0.02 -8.97
CA LEU A 82 8.70 -0.04 -7.97
C LEU A 82 10.04 0.24 -8.66
N PRO A 83 10.89 1.11 -8.09
CA PRO A 83 12.25 1.31 -8.58
C PRO A 83 13.05 0.00 -8.64
N PRO A 84 13.96 -0.18 -9.62
CA PRO A 84 14.69 -1.44 -9.81
C PRO A 84 15.66 -1.77 -8.67
N HIS A 85 16.03 -0.80 -7.84
CA HIS A 85 16.91 -0.97 -6.67
C HIS A 85 16.13 -1.27 -5.38
N CYS A 86 14.81 -1.43 -5.46
CA CYS A 86 13.98 -1.83 -4.33
C CYS A 86 14.37 -3.25 -3.86
N PRO A 87 14.66 -3.46 -2.57
CA PRO A 87 15.06 -4.76 -2.06
C PRO A 87 13.94 -5.79 -2.20
N ALA A 88 14.27 -7.07 -2.36
CA ALA A 88 13.26 -8.12 -2.35
C ALA A 88 12.60 -8.26 -0.96
N SER A 89 11.37 -8.79 -0.92
CA SER A 89 10.76 -9.19 0.34
C SER A 89 11.55 -10.35 0.94
N VAL A 90 12.05 -10.15 2.15
CA VAL A 90 12.87 -11.15 2.86
C VAL A 90 12.58 -11.08 4.34
N THR A 91 12.48 -12.24 4.97
CA THR A 91 12.23 -12.34 6.40
C THR A 91 13.19 -13.34 7.03
N LEU A 92 13.99 -12.86 7.97
CA LEU A 92 14.85 -13.66 8.83
C LEU A 92 13.98 -14.28 9.92
N GLN A 93 13.85 -15.59 9.86
CA GLN A 93 13.14 -16.37 10.88
C GLN A 93 14.06 -16.56 12.10
N PRO A 94 13.58 -16.34 13.32
CA PRO A 94 14.34 -16.59 14.54
C PRO A 94 14.61 -18.09 14.73
N ALA A 95 15.68 -18.43 15.46
CA ALA A 95 15.98 -19.82 15.79
C ALA A 95 14.96 -20.39 16.81
N PRO A 96 14.78 -21.71 16.88
CA PRO A 96 13.97 -22.32 17.93
C PRO A 96 14.52 -21.95 19.33
N GLY A 97 13.71 -21.25 20.13
CA GLY A 97 14.11 -20.75 21.46
C GLY A 97 14.49 -19.27 21.49
N ASP A 98 14.71 -18.63 20.34
CA ASP A 98 14.79 -17.17 20.28
C ASP A 98 13.40 -16.57 20.43
N THR A 99 13.27 -15.61 21.36
CA THR A 99 12.02 -14.85 21.56
C THR A 99 11.95 -13.58 20.69
N GLY A 100 12.91 -13.40 19.79
CA GLY A 100 12.93 -12.30 18.81
C GLY A 100 11.90 -12.54 17.71
N LYS A 101 11.09 -11.52 17.39
CA LYS A 101 10.19 -11.58 16.23
C LYS A 101 11.03 -11.50 14.92
N PRO A 102 10.51 -12.05 13.80
CA PRO A 102 11.19 -12.02 12.52
C PRO A 102 11.59 -10.61 12.08
N CYS A 103 12.80 -10.48 11.55
CA CYS A 103 13.37 -9.24 11.02
C CYS A 103 13.34 -9.29 9.50
N GLY A 104 13.00 -8.21 8.81
CA GLY A 104 12.91 -8.30 7.36
C GLY A 104 12.45 -7.05 6.64
N VAL A 105 12.34 -7.21 5.31
CA VAL A 105 11.75 -6.24 4.41
C VAL A 105 10.40 -6.75 3.97
N ASP A 106 9.36 -5.95 4.19
CA ASP A 106 8.00 -6.18 3.73
C ASP A 106 7.53 -5.08 2.78
N TYR A 107 6.62 -5.46 1.87
CA TYR A 107 5.89 -4.52 1.01
C TYR A 107 4.43 -4.54 1.39
N GLU A 108 3.91 -3.37 1.68
CA GLU A 108 2.52 -3.18 2.07
C GLU A 108 1.80 -2.32 1.01
N LEU A 109 0.75 -2.88 0.41
CA LEU A 109 -0.19 -2.14 -0.42
C LEU A 109 -1.45 -1.85 0.39
N LYS A 110 -1.71 -0.58 0.67
CA LYS A 110 -2.93 -0.10 1.33
C LYS A 110 -3.76 0.74 0.39
N THR A 111 -5.08 0.67 0.55
CA THR A 111 -6.01 1.60 -0.07
C THR A 111 -6.88 2.22 1.01
N PHE A 112 -7.07 3.53 0.99
CA PHE A 112 -7.79 4.24 2.04
C PHE A 112 -8.59 5.42 1.46
N VAL A 113 -9.59 5.85 2.21
CA VAL A 113 -10.42 7.02 1.89
C VAL A 113 -9.95 8.21 2.73
N ALA A 114 -9.69 9.35 2.10
CA ALA A 114 -9.24 10.57 2.77
C ALA A 114 -9.72 11.84 2.01
N GLU A 115 -9.64 13.00 2.65
CA GLU A 115 -9.97 14.29 2.02
C GLU A 115 -8.78 14.81 1.20
N THR A 116 -7.58 14.72 1.78
CA THR A 116 -6.33 15.15 1.15
C THR A 116 -5.30 14.02 1.09
N HIS A 117 -4.22 14.23 0.33
CA HIS A 117 -3.12 13.26 0.23
C HIS A 117 -2.27 13.19 1.51
N GLU A 118 -2.26 14.28 2.27
CA GLU A 118 -1.47 14.45 3.50
C GLU A 118 -2.15 13.87 4.74
N ASP A 119 -3.45 13.57 4.66
CA ASP A 119 -4.19 12.79 5.65
C ASP A 119 -3.71 11.33 5.61
N ARG A 120 -2.45 11.11 5.98
CA ARG A 120 -1.92 9.78 6.21
C ARG A 120 -2.74 9.15 7.33
N ILE A 121 -3.12 7.91 7.08
CA ILE A 121 -3.63 6.95 8.05
C ILE A 121 -2.87 7.17 9.37
N HIS A 122 -3.56 7.70 10.38
CA HIS A 122 -3.06 7.71 11.75
C HIS A 122 -2.67 6.26 12.07
N LYS A 123 -1.40 6.05 12.43
CA LYS A 123 -0.88 4.75 12.86
C LYS A 123 -1.70 4.20 14.01
#